data_AF-A0AAD6HEK3-F1
#
_entry.id   AF-A0AAD6HEK3-F1
#
_cell.length_a   1.000
_cell.length_b   1.000
_cell.length_c   1.000
_cell.angle_alpha   90.00
_cell.angle_beta   90.00
_cell.angle_gamma   90.00
#
_symmetry.space_group_name_H-M   'P 1'
#
loop_
_entity.id
_entity.type
_entity.pdbx_description
1 polymer ?
#
loop_
_entity_poly.entity_id
_entity_poly.type
_entity_poly.pdbx_seq_one_letter_code
_entity_poly.pdbx_strand_id
1 'polypeptide(L)'
;MLFSSIWSLSLCLFSAGALAANNDKSHHPTVYLIRHGEKPADPDNHELTLDGLKRAQCLRQVFGAKSGYDIEYIMAPKMKSSNGGHGRALKTVQPLAADLGLDVDLHCKRKDTTCVADAIRSYDGPGNILISWRHKNMGEIQEALGSAEPVEYPNDRFDLIWTIPYPYDRITVTQSEECPGLDTKDHPDLVVQY
;
A
#
# COMPACT_ATOMS: atom_id res chain seq x y z
N MET A 1 15.13 46.02 75.71
CA MET A 1 15.89 45.74 74.47
C MET A 1 15.46 44.35 74.02
N LEU A 2 14.39 44.31 73.22
CA LEU A 2 14.34 44.07 71.76
C LEU A 2 14.01 42.60 71.48
N PHE A 3 12.73 42.37 71.17
CA PHE A 3 12.19 41.16 70.57
C PHE A 3 12.67 41.05 69.11
N SER A 4 12.95 39.84 68.64
CA SER A 4 13.04 39.58 67.20
C SER A 4 12.48 38.20 66.87
N SER A 5 11.33 38.19 66.20
CA SER A 5 10.66 37.00 65.66
C SER A 5 11.15 36.75 64.23
N ILE A 6 11.56 35.53 63.95
CA ILE A 6 11.99 35.07 62.63
C ILE A 6 10.74 34.55 61.89
N TRP A 7 10.46 35.08 60.70
CA TRP A 7 9.42 34.59 59.81
C TRP A 7 10.07 33.67 58.76
N SER A 8 9.74 32.38 58.78
CA SER A 8 10.15 31.42 57.75
C SER A 8 9.29 31.62 56.49
N LEU A 9 9.92 32.05 55.40
CA LEU A 9 9.30 32.14 54.08
C LEU A 9 9.40 30.78 53.39
N SER A 10 8.28 30.08 53.22
CA SER A 10 8.21 28.82 52.48
C SER A 10 8.00 29.12 51.00
N LEU A 11 9.00 28.79 50.17
CA LEU A 11 8.98 29.00 48.73
C LEU A 11 8.33 27.78 48.04
N CYS A 12 7.06 27.89 47.66
CA CYS A 12 6.40 26.88 46.82
C CYS A 12 6.96 26.97 45.39
N LEU A 13 7.80 26.00 44.99
CA LEU A 13 8.13 25.78 43.58
C LEU A 13 6.92 25.21 42.85
N PHE A 14 6.23 26.05 42.06
CA PHE A 14 5.29 25.57 41.05
C PHE A 14 6.09 24.94 39.90
N SER A 15 6.07 23.61 39.82
CA SER A 15 6.57 22.89 38.65
C SER A 15 5.54 23.01 37.53
N ALA A 16 5.77 23.91 36.57
CA ALA A 16 4.98 23.97 35.35
C ALA A 16 5.32 22.75 34.48
N GLY A 17 4.50 21.70 34.56
CA GLY A 17 4.56 20.58 33.62
C GLY A 17 4.18 21.07 32.22
N ALA A 18 5.12 21.03 31.28
CA ALA A 18 4.79 21.26 29.88
C ALA A 18 3.98 20.07 29.38
N LEU A 19 2.68 20.28 29.12
CA LEU A 19 1.89 19.37 28.30
C LEU A 19 2.46 19.43 26.88
N ALA A 20 3.19 18.40 26.49
CA ALA A 20 3.48 18.16 25.09
C ALA A 20 2.13 17.96 24.39
N ALA A 21 1.74 18.91 23.54
CA ALA A 21 0.63 18.72 22.64
C ALA A 21 1.05 17.62 21.65
N ASN A 22 0.47 16.42 21.80
CA ASN A 22 0.52 15.40 20.76
C ASN A 22 -0.24 15.98 19.55
N ASN A 23 0.50 16.53 18.59
CA ASN A 23 -0.01 16.76 17.26
C ASN A 23 -0.18 15.38 16.62
N ASP A 24 -1.31 14.74 16.91
CA ASP A 24 -1.79 13.58 16.18
C ASP A 24 -2.21 14.07 14.79
N LYS A 25 -1.23 14.29 13.92
CA LYS A 25 -1.52 14.37 12.49
C LYS A 25 -1.95 12.97 12.12
N SER A 26 -3.25 12.78 11.88
CA SER A 26 -3.77 11.54 11.31
C SER A 26 -2.91 11.18 10.10
N HIS A 27 -2.05 10.17 10.26
CA HIS A 27 -1.24 9.67 9.18
C HIS A 27 -2.19 8.91 8.26
N HIS A 28 -2.46 9.48 7.10
CA HIS A 28 -3.23 8.78 6.09
C HIS A 28 -2.25 8.09 5.15
N PRO A 29 -2.26 6.74 5.08
CA PRO A 29 -1.35 6.03 4.20
C PRO A 29 -1.61 6.41 2.75
N THR A 30 -0.59 6.33 1.92
CA THR A 30 -0.76 6.27 0.47
C THR A 30 -1.01 4.82 0.07
N VAL A 31 -1.98 4.60 -0.84
CA VAL A 31 -2.20 3.28 -1.43
C VAL A 31 -1.44 3.19 -2.74
N TYR A 32 -0.64 2.13 -2.88
CA TYR A 32 -0.02 1.71 -4.12
C TYR A 32 -0.74 0.48 -4.63
N LEU A 33 -1.36 0.59 -5.80
CA LEU A 33 -2.16 -0.48 -6.39
C LEU A 33 -1.47 -1.00 -7.67
N ILE A 34 -1.06 -2.27 -7.64
CA ILE A 34 -0.36 -2.95 -8.73
C ILE A 34 -1.16 -4.16 -9.24
N ARG A 35 -0.90 -4.56 -10.48
CA ARG A 35 -1.40 -5.81 -11.04
C ARG A 35 -0.52 -6.98 -10.56
N HIS A 36 -1.07 -8.18 -10.48
CA HIS A 36 -0.24 -9.39 -10.40
C HIS A 36 0.70 -9.50 -11.60
N GLY A 37 1.85 -10.15 -11.43
CA GLY A 37 2.84 -10.35 -12.48
C GLY A 37 2.38 -11.23 -13.65
N GLU A 38 3.22 -11.37 -14.66
CA GLU A 38 2.95 -12.01 -15.94
C GLU A 38 2.39 -13.42 -15.73
N LYS A 39 1.36 -13.74 -16.54
CA LYS A 39 0.59 -14.97 -16.44
C LYS A 39 0.64 -15.76 -17.74
N PRO A 40 0.48 -17.09 -17.70
CA PRO A 40 0.30 -17.89 -18.90
C PRO A 40 -0.93 -17.42 -19.72
N ALA A 41 -0.92 -17.77 -21.01
CA ALA A 41 -2.06 -17.56 -21.89
C ALA A 41 -3.29 -18.35 -21.42
N ASP A 42 -3.06 -19.58 -20.98
CA ASP A 42 -4.07 -20.45 -20.37
C ASP A 42 -4.68 -19.79 -19.11
N PRO A 43 -5.99 -19.48 -19.10
CA PRO A 43 -6.65 -18.84 -17.98
C PRO A 43 -6.82 -19.75 -16.75
N ASP A 44 -6.77 -21.08 -16.93
CA ASP A 44 -6.95 -22.07 -15.87
C ASP A 44 -5.64 -22.44 -15.17
N ASN A 45 -4.50 -22.03 -15.73
CA ASN A 45 -3.23 -22.04 -15.05
C ASN A 45 -3.15 -20.86 -14.06
N HIS A 46 -3.00 -21.12 -12.77
CA HIS A 46 -2.96 -20.11 -11.68
C HIS A 46 -1.54 -19.71 -11.26
N GLU A 47 -0.52 -20.12 -12.02
CA GLU A 47 0.88 -19.77 -11.79
C GLU A 47 1.27 -18.43 -12.43
N LEU A 48 2.43 -17.91 -12.04
CA LEU A 48 3.15 -16.86 -12.75
C LEU A 48 4.02 -17.49 -13.85
N THR A 49 4.28 -16.76 -14.93
CA THR A 49 5.33 -17.16 -15.89
C THR A 49 6.71 -16.90 -15.28
N LEU A 50 7.78 -17.29 -16.00
CA LEU A 50 9.14 -16.92 -15.60
C LEU A 50 9.32 -15.40 -15.50
N ASP A 51 8.70 -14.64 -16.39
CA ASP A 51 8.75 -13.17 -16.33
C ASP A 51 7.96 -12.63 -15.13
N GLY A 52 6.81 -13.25 -14.80
CA GLY A 52 6.07 -12.89 -13.59
C GLY A 52 6.84 -13.17 -12.31
N LEU A 53 7.64 -14.24 -12.28
CA LEU A 53 8.57 -14.52 -11.19
C LEU A 53 9.72 -13.52 -11.13
N LYS A 54 10.27 -13.09 -12.29
CA LYS A 54 11.28 -12.02 -12.34
C LYS A 54 10.72 -10.70 -11.82
N ARG A 55 9.48 -10.34 -12.19
CA ARG A 55 8.79 -9.16 -11.68
C ARG A 55 8.65 -9.22 -10.16
N ALA A 56 8.19 -10.35 -9.62
CA ALA A 56 8.10 -10.55 -8.18
C ALA A 56 9.44 -10.35 -7.45
N GLN A 57 10.57 -10.70 -8.08
CA GLN A 57 11.91 -10.41 -7.54
C GLN A 57 12.30 -8.94 -7.68
N CYS A 58 11.99 -8.30 -8.81
CA CYS A 58 12.21 -6.89 -9.03
C CYS A 58 11.50 -6.00 -7.99
N LEU A 59 10.26 -6.35 -7.62
CA LEU A 59 9.47 -5.59 -6.64
C LEU A 59 10.15 -5.43 -5.27
N ARG A 60 11.04 -6.35 -4.91
CA ARG A 60 11.86 -6.27 -3.68
C ARG A 60 12.77 -5.03 -3.67
N GLN A 61 13.21 -4.58 -4.85
CA GLN A 61 14.00 -3.36 -4.99
C GLN A 61 13.11 -2.12 -5.13
N VAL A 62 11.98 -2.24 -5.85
CA VAL A 62 11.03 -1.14 -6.07
C VAL A 62 10.43 -0.67 -4.74
N PHE A 63 9.87 -1.60 -3.97
CA PHE A 63 9.12 -1.34 -2.74
C PHE A 63 9.85 -1.75 -1.46
N GLY A 64 11.12 -2.13 -1.54
CA GLY A 64 11.89 -2.62 -0.39
C GLY A 64 12.08 -1.57 0.71
N ALA A 65 12.65 -1.98 1.85
CA ALA A 65 12.80 -1.14 3.05
C ALA A 65 13.64 0.15 2.86
N LYS A 66 14.39 0.26 1.75
CA LYS A 66 15.17 1.45 1.38
C LYS A 66 14.46 2.34 0.36
N SER A 67 13.31 1.92 -0.13
CA SER A 67 12.51 2.69 -1.08
C SER A 67 11.82 3.86 -0.37
N GLY A 68 11.42 4.87 -1.15
CA GLY A 68 10.59 5.96 -0.64
C GLY A 68 9.11 5.58 -0.46
N TYR A 69 8.72 4.33 -0.78
CA TYR A 69 7.34 3.87 -0.71
C TYR A 69 6.89 3.54 0.71
N ASP A 70 7.81 3.23 1.64
CA ASP A 70 7.51 3.00 3.06
C ASP A 70 6.36 1.98 3.28
N ILE A 71 6.46 0.80 2.65
CA ILE A 71 5.39 -0.20 2.69
C ILE A 71 5.36 -0.93 4.04
N GLU A 72 4.25 -0.81 4.75
CA GLU A 72 4.03 -1.41 6.09
C GLU A 72 2.75 -2.28 6.14
N TYR A 73 2.01 -2.35 5.02
CA TYR A 73 0.86 -3.25 4.86
C TYR A 73 0.73 -3.74 3.43
N ILE A 74 0.58 -5.05 3.25
CA ILE A 74 0.48 -5.69 1.94
C ILE A 74 -0.81 -6.50 1.88
N MET A 75 -1.62 -6.29 0.83
CA MET A 75 -2.85 -7.05 0.59
C MET A 75 -2.85 -7.73 -0.77
N ALA A 76 -3.42 -8.94 -0.81
CA ALA A 76 -3.72 -9.71 -2.01
C ALA A 76 -5.06 -10.47 -1.85
N PRO A 77 -5.69 -10.97 -2.93
CA PRO A 77 -6.98 -11.64 -2.80
C PRO A 77 -6.84 -13.02 -2.16
N LYS A 78 -7.85 -13.39 -1.37
CA LYS A 78 -8.01 -14.74 -0.85
C LYS A 78 -7.89 -15.79 -1.96
N MET A 79 -6.96 -16.73 -1.78
CA MET A 79 -6.81 -17.85 -2.69
C MET A 79 -7.93 -18.87 -2.54
N LYS A 80 -8.29 -19.52 -3.64
CA LYS A 80 -9.16 -20.70 -3.62
C LYS A 80 -8.37 -21.91 -3.12
N SER A 81 -8.80 -22.49 -2.01
CA SER A 81 -8.19 -23.69 -1.43
C SER A 81 -8.24 -24.91 -2.35
N SER A 82 -9.20 -24.97 -3.29
CA SER A 82 -9.40 -26.14 -4.17
C SER A 82 -8.35 -26.27 -5.27
N ASN A 83 -7.80 -25.16 -5.78
CA ASN A 83 -6.91 -25.19 -6.95
C ASN A 83 -5.87 -24.06 -6.98
N GLY A 84 -5.67 -23.32 -5.88
CA GLY A 84 -4.76 -22.17 -5.84
C GLY A 84 -5.22 -20.97 -6.66
N GLY A 85 -6.45 -21.00 -7.18
CA GLY A 85 -7.02 -19.91 -7.96
C GLY A 85 -6.95 -18.58 -7.22
N HIS A 86 -6.62 -17.52 -7.95
CA HIS A 86 -6.39 -16.16 -7.42
C HIS A 86 -5.04 -15.97 -6.69
N GLY A 87 -4.17 -16.98 -6.66
CA GLY A 87 -2.87 -16.90 -6.00
C GLY A 87 -1.79 -16.07 -6.70
N ARG A 88 -1.96 -15.66 -7.97
CA ARG A 88 -0.93 -14.87 -8.69
C ARG A 88 -0.56 -13.57 -8.00
N ALA A 89 -1.55 -12.83 -7.49
CA ALA A 89 -1.32 -11.57 -6.79
C ALA A 89 -0.49 -11.79 -5.52
N LEU A 90 -0.85 -12.79 -4.70
CA LEU A 90 -0.04 -13.21 -3.55
C LEU A 90 1.39 -13.54 -3.97
N LYS A 91 1.57 -14.41 -4.96
CA LYS A 91 2.90 -14.82 -5.46
C LYS A 91 3.75 -13.66 -5.98
N THR A 92 3.11 -12.59 -6.46
CA THR A 92 3.79 -11.39 -6.98
C THR A 92 4.44 -10.61 -5.84
N VAL A 93 3.76 -10.46 -4.70
CA VAL A 93 4.25 -9.67 -3.56
C VAL A 93 4.93 -10.49 -2.47
N GLN A 94 4.80 -11.83 -2.49
CA GLN A 94 5.34 -12.70 -1.45
C GLN A 94 6.85 -12.51 -1.19
N PRO A 95 7.73 -12.36 -2.21
CA PRO A 95 9.16 -12.15 -1.96
C PRO A 95 9.44 -10.82 -1.26
N LEU A 96 8.71 -9.76 -1.63
CA LEU A 96 8.82 -8.45 -0.98
C LEU A 96 8.33 -8.51 0.47
N ALA A 97 7.17 -9.13 0.71
CA ALA A 97 6.62 -9.28 2.05
C ALA A 97 7.60 -10.00 2.99
N ALA A 98 8.25 -11.06 2.49
CA ALA A 98 9.28 -11.78 3.23
C ALA A 98 10.50 -10.91 3.57
N ASP A 99 10.96 -10.05 2.66
CA ASP A 99 12.07 -9.12 2.90
C ASP A 99 11.73 -8.03 3.92
N LEU A 100 10.48 -7.55 3.90
CA LEU A 100 9.99 -6.54 4.85
C LEU A 100 9.60 -7.14 6.21
N GLY A 101 9.50 -8.46 6.32
CA GLY A 101 9.01 -9.13 7.53
C GLY A 101 7.50 -8.93 7.76
N LEU A 102 6.74 -8.71 6.69
CA LEU A 102 5.30 -8.48 6.70
C LEU A 102 4.53 -9.74 6.29
N ASP A 103 3.36 -9.93 6.88
CA ASP A 103 2.36 -10.87 6.37
C ASP A 103 1.60 -10.23 5.20
N VAL A 104 1.16 -11.07 4.24
CA VAL A 104 0.24 -10.62 3.20
C VAL A 104 -1.18 -10.87 3.67
N ASP A 105 -1.98 -9.80 3.76
CA ASP A 105 -3.39 -9.92 4.10
C ASP A 105 -4.16 -10.52 2.92
N LEU A 106 -4.89 -11.61 3.21
CA LEU A 106 -5.65 -12.42 2.26
C LEU A 106 -7.14 -12.52 2.64
N HIS A 107 -7.66 -11.67 3.51
CA HIS A 107 -9.03 -11.83 4.01
C HIS A 107 -10.11 -11.52 2.95
N CYS A 108 -9.87 -10.52 2.09
CA CYS A 108 -10.83 -10.13 1.04
C CYS A 108 -10.82 -11.07 -0.16
N LYS A 109 -12.00 -11.41 -0.69
CA LYS A 109 -12.12 -12.20 -1.91
C LYS A 109 -11.83 -11.33 -3.14
N ARG A 110 -11.34 -11.95 -4.22
CA ARG A 110 -10.99 -11.25 -5.47
C ARG A 110 -12.05 -10.29 -6.05
N LYS A 111 -13.34 -10.59 -5.87
CA LYS A 111 -14.46 -9.77 -6.38
C LYS A 111 -15.10 -8.88 -5.31
N ASP A 112 -14.59 -8.91 -4.08
CA ASP A 112 -15.14 -8.18 -2.95
C ASP A 112 -14.34 -6.89 -2.77
N THR A 113 -14.54 -5.93 -3.68
CA THR A 113 -13.76 -4.69 -3.71
C THR A 113 -14.16 -3.71 -2.61
N THR A 114 -15.40 -3.81 -2.11
CA THR A 114 -15.84 -3.09 -0.91
C THR A 114 -15.05 -3.52 0.32
N CYS A 115 -14.83 -4.83 0.52
CA CYS A 115 -13.94 -5.33 1.58
C CYS A 115 -12.54 -4.71 1.49
N VAL A 116 -11.98 -4.61 0.28
CA VAL A 116 -10.65 -4.00 0.07
C VAL A 116 -10.65 -2.52 0.46
N ALA A 117 -11.67 -1.76 0.05
CA ALA A 117 -11.80 -0.35 0.39
C ALA A 117 -12.00 -0.14 1.90
N ASP A 118 -12.77 -1.01 2.56
CA ASP A 118 -12.99 -0.96 4.01
C ASP A 118 -11.71 -1.26 4.78
N ALA A 119 -10.91 -2.22 4.32
CA ALA A 119 -9.60 -2.52 4.91
C ALA A 119 -8.63 -1.33 4.78
N ILE A 120 -8.58 -0.68 3.62
CA ILE A 120 -7.78 0.54 3.40
C ILE A 120 -8.20 1.66 4.36
N ARG A 121 -9.51 1.91 4.48
CA ARG A 121 -10.06 2.97 5.35
C ARG A 121 -9.88 2.69 6.84
N SER A 122 -9.86 1.41 7.20
CA SER A 122 -9.71 0.98 8.60
C SER A 122 -8.25 0.85 9.02
N TYR A 123 -7.30 0.95 8.09
CA TYR A 123 -5.88 0.88 8.40
C TYR A 123 -5.43 2.12 9.16
N ASP A 124 -4.99 1.91 10.40
CA ASP A 124 -4.45 2.91 11.32
C ASP A 124 -2.97 2.66 11.68
N GLY A 125 -2.32 1.76 10.94
CA GLY A 125 -0.91 1.40 11.11
C GLY A 125 0.06 2.45 10.53
N PRO A 126 1.39 2.23 10.72
CA PRO A 126 2.43 3.08 10.17
C PRO A 126 2.52 2.96 8.64
N GLY A 127 3.26 3.87 7.99
CA GLY A 127 3.62 3.73 6.58
C GLY A 127 2.45 3.58 5.60
N ASN A 128 2.74 2.98 4.45
CA ASN A 128 1.87 2.94 3.29
C ASN A 128 1.42 1.52 2.94
N ILE A 129 0.39 1.45 2.09
CA ILE A 129 -0.30 0.22 1.74
C ILE A 129 0.09 -0.19 0.31
N LEU A 130 0.51 -1.44 0.11
CA LEU A 130 0.66 -2.06 -1.20
C LEU A 130 -0.43 -3.10 -1.45
N ILE A 131 -1.13 -2.99 -2.58
CA ILE A 131 -2.18 -3.93 -2.98
C ILE A 131 -1.81 -4.53 -4.32
N SER A 132 -1.74 -5.86 -4.39
CA SER A 132 -1.61 -6.60 -5.65
C SER A 132 -2.93 -7.25 -6.02
N TRP A 133 -3.44 -6.97 -7.22
CA TRP A 133 -4.75 -7.45 -7.63
C TRP A 133 -4.84 -7.87 -9.10
N ARG A 134 -6.03 -8.28 -9.54
CA ARG A 134 -6.33 -8.57 -10.95
C ARG A 134 -6.80 -7.29 -11.65
N HIS A 135 -6.19 -6.96 -12.79
CA HIS A 135 -6.52 -5.80 -13.64
C HIS A 135 -8.04 -5.53 -13.78
N LYS A 136 -8.84 -6.56 -14.13
CA LYS A 136 -10.29 -6.40 -14.31
C LYS A 136 -11.09 -5.99 -13.06
N ASN A 137 -10.48 -5.99 -11.88
CA ASN A 137 -11.12 -5.61 -10.62
C ASN A 137 -10.52 -4.32 -10.03
N MET A 138 -9.47 -3.75 -10.64
CA MET A 138 -8.80 -2.55 -10.11
C MET A 138 -9.63 -1.28 -10.35
N GLY A 139 -10.44 -1.22 -11.41
CA GLY A 139 -11.46 -0.17 -11.59
C GLY A 139 -12.52 -0.20 -10.48
N GLU A 140 -13.06 -1.39 -10.18
CA GLU A 140 -14.03 -1.59 -9.09
C GLU A 140 -13.46 -1.28 -7.70
N ILE A 141 -12.14 -1.41 -7.49
CA ILE A 141 -11.46 -0.97 -6.24
C ILE A 141 -11.44 0.55 -6.15
N GLN A 142 -11.10 1.26 -7.24
CA GLN A 142 -11.13 2.73 -7.27
C GLN A 142 -12.54 3.27 -6.98
N GLU A 143 -13.56 2.69 -7.62
CA GLU A 143 -14.95 3.05 -7.38
C GLU A 143 -15.32 2.85 -5.90
N ALA A 144 -14.97 1.69 -5.32
CA ALA A 144 -15.22 1.40 -3.92
C ALA A 144 -14.47 2.35 -2.96
N LEU A 145 -13.31 2.87 -3.38
CA LEU A 145 -12.54 3.90 -2.65
C LEU A 145 -13.15 5.31 -2.75
N GLY A 146 -14.01 5.56 -3.73
CA GLY A 146 -14.72 6.82 -3.92
C GLY A 146 -14.37 7.57 -5.19
N SER A 147 -13.64 6.95 -6.13
CA SER A 147 -13.39 7.57 -7.44
C SER A 147 -14.68 7.73 -8.23
N ALA A 148 -14.92 8.96 -8.70
CA ALA A 148 -16.02 9.27 -9.60
C ALA A 148 -15.74 8.83 -11.05
N GLU A 149 -14.47 8.66 -11.40
CA GLU A 149 -14.01 8.29 -12.75
C GLU A 149 -12.99 7.14 -12.65
N PRO A 150 -13.43 5.93 -12.27
CA PRO A 150 -12.55 4.77 -12.19
C PRO A 150 -12.03 4.40 -13.58
N VAL A 151 -10.71 4.25 -13.71
CA VAL A 151 -10.07 3.88 -14.98
C VAL A 151 -9.78 2.37 -15.05
N GLU A 152 -9.81 1.82 -16.26
CA GLU A 152 -9.38 0.45 -16.49
C GLU A 152 -7.86 0.32 -16.51
N TYR A 153 -7.35 -0.74 -15.86
CA TYR A 153 -5.93 -1.07 -15.95
C TYR A 153 -5.64 -1.67 -17.35
N PRO A 154 -4.64 -1.16 -18.10
CA PRO A 154 -4.34 -1.64 -19.44
C PRO A 154 -4.08 -3.15 -19.51
N ASN A 155 -4.76 -3.84 -20.44
CA ASN A 155 -4.74 -5.30 -20.51
C ASN A 155 -3.35 -5.89 -20.82
N ASP A 156 -2.54 -5.18 -21.59
CA ASP A 156 -1.20 -5.54 -22.06
C ASP A 156 -0.08 -5.18 -21.07
N ARG A 157 -0.37 -4.34 -20.06
CA ARG A 157 0.60 -3.91 -19.04
C ARG A 157 0.59 -4.81 -17.81
N PHE A 158 1.73 -4.89 -17.14
CA PHE A 158 1.92 -5.63 -15.88
C PHE A 158 2.70 -4.83 -14.83
N ASP A 159 3.15 -3.64 -15.19
CA ASP A 159 4.21 -2.89 -14.55
C ASP A 159 3.76 -1.54 -13.98
N LEU A 160 2.50 -1.16 -14.19
CA LEU A 160 2.02 0.12 -13.68
C LEU A 160 1.77 0.05 -12.17
N ILE A 161 2.35 1.02 -11.48
CA ILE A 161 2.06 1.40 -10.10
C ILE A 161 1.07 2.55 -10.15
N TRP A 162 -0.10 2.36 -9.56
CA TRP A 162 -1.04 3.46 -9.31
C TRP A 162 -0.87 3.99 -7.91
N THR A 163 -0.53 5.27 -7.78
CA THR A 163 -0.44 5.97 -6.51
C THR A 163 -1.75 6.67 -6.20
N ILE A 164 -2.34 6.31 -5.07
CA ILE A 164 -3.68 6.75 -4.63
C ILE A 164 -3.54 7.28 -3.19
N PRO A 165 -3.19 8.56 -3.02
CA PRO A 165 -3.13 9.19 -1.70
C PRO A 165 -4.54 9.42 -1.15
N TYR A 166 -4.65 9.66 0.16
CA TYR A 166 -5.89 10.15 0.78
C TYR A 166 -6.40 11.42 0.05
N PRO A 167 -7.70 11.55 -0.25
CA PRO A 167 -8.85 10.79 0.27
C PRO A 167 -9.20 9.49 -0.50
N TYR A 168 -8.26 8.96 -1.29
CA TYR A 168 -8.38 7.75 -2.10
C TYR A 168 -9.30 7.83 -3.32
N ASP A 169 -9.77 9.02 -3.66
CA ASP A 169 -10.75 9.27 -4.72
C ASP A 169 -10.14 9.32 -6.13
N ARG A 170 -8.81 9.30 -6.26
CA ARG A 170 -8.13 9.40 -7.56
C ARG A 170 -6.73 8.81 -7.56
N ILE A 171 -6.31 8.36 -8.74
CA ILE A 171 -4.90 8.06 -9.02
C ILE A 171 -4.21 9.39 -9.32
N THR A 172 -3.16 9.74 -8.57
CA THR A 172 -2.40 10.99 -8.78
C THR A 172 -1.12 10.78 -9.59
N VAL A 173 -0.56 9.57 -9.53
CA VAL A 173 0.64 9.18 -10.29
C VAL A 173 0.43 7.78 -10.83
N THR A 174 0.80 7.59 -12.09
CA THR A 174 0.98 6.28 -12.72
C THR A 174 2.39 6.23 -13.27
N GLN A 175 3.13 5.20 -12.88
CA GLN A 175 4.52 5.01 -13.31
C GLN A 175 4.83 3.53 -13.47
N SER A 176 5.80 3.21 -14.31
CA SER A 176 6.34 1.85 -14.41
C SER A 176 7.09 1.43 -13.14
N GLU A 177 7.06 0.13 -12.84
CA GLU A 177 7.95 -0.54 -11.88
C GLU A 177 9.42 -0.48 -12.32
N GLU A 178 9.69 -0.20 -13.60
CA GLU A 178 11.02 -0.11 -14.21
C GLU A 178 11.86 -1.39 -14.01
N CYS A 179 11.18 -2.55 -14.06
CA CYS A 179 11.80 -3.86 -13.93
C CYS A 179 12.70 -4.18 -15.13
N PRO A 180 14.03 -4.38 -14.92
CA PRO A 180 14.98 -4.56 -16.00
C PRO A 180 14.64 -5.75 -16.91
N GLY A 181 14.51 -5.47 -18.21
CA GLY A 181 14.22 -6.47 -19.24
C GLY A 181 12.77 -6.96 -19.28
N LEU A 182 11.88 -6.37 -18.47
CA LEU A 182 10.44 -6.59 -18.54
C LEU A 182 9.71 -5.34 -19.05
N ASP A 183 10.10 -4.18 -18.53
CA ASP A 183 9.40 -2.93 -18.78
C ASP A 183 10.09 -2.21 -19.94
N THR A 184 9.33 -1.91 -21.00
CA THR A 184 9.86 -1.23 -22.19
C THR A 184 9.53 0.25 -22.14
N LYS A 185 10.51 1.09 -22.50
CA LYS A 185 10.36 2.55 -22.56
C LYS A 185 9.38 3.03 -23.63
N ASP A 186 8.94 2.11 -24.50
CA ASP A 186 8.03 2.40 -25.61
C ASP A 186 6.57 2.56 -25.16
N HIS A 187 6.26 2.25 -23.91
CA HIS A 187 4.98 2.56 -23.29
C HIS A 187 5.13 3.71 -22.29
N PRO A 188 5.04 4.98 -22.74
CA PRO A 188 5.24 6.12 -21.85
C PRO A 188 4.29 6.03 -20.64
N ASP A 189 4.81 6.40 -19.47
CA ASP A 189 4.01 6.52 -18.26
C ASP A 189 2.79 7.40 -18.55
N LEU A 190 1.61 6.85 -18.31
CA LEU A 190 0.36 7.59 -18.48
C LEU A 190 0.28 8.59 -17.33
N VAL A 191 0.79 9.81 -17.52
CA VAL A 191 0.44 10.92 -16.65
C VAL A 191 -1.08 11.11 -16.80
N VAL A 192 -1.85 10.65 -15.82
CA VAL A 192 -3.28 10.93 -15.76
C VAL A 192 -3.39 12.44 -15.59
N GLN A 193 -3.64 13.14 -16.69
CA GLN A 193 -3.75 14.58 -16.75
C GLN A 193 -5.19 15.01 -16.51
N TYR A 194 -5.36 15.77 -15.41
CA TYR A 194 -6.45 16.66 -15.00
C TYR A 194 -7.75 16.04 -14.47
#